data_AF-X0TR09-F1
#
_entry.id   AF-X0TR09-F1
#
_cell.length_a   1.000
_cell.length_b   1.000
_cell.length_c   1.000
_cell.angle_alpha   90.00
_cell.angle_beta   90.00
_cell.angle_gamma   90.00
#
_symmetry.space_group_name_H-M   'P 1'
#
loop_
_entity.id
_entity.type
_entity.pdbx_description
1 polymer ?
#
loop_
_entity_poly.entity_id
_entity_poly.type
_entity_poly.pdbx_seq_one_letter_code
_entity_poly.pdbx_strand_id
1 'polypeptide(L)'
;MGRWKESRVPLLEILFCLLVFGLLAAVAIPKLVYSDDPKAAECRANVELLNQKIGRYARAHNGWTPADEAEFRQLIADDPGLRGALPKCPYGEPYVFDAAGGRVVPHRHQH
;
A
#
# COMPACT_ATOMS: atom_id res chain seq x y z
N MET A 1 25.52 -39.67 16.80
CA MET A 1 24.44 -39.65 17.81
C MET A 1 24.58 -38.41 18.68
N GLY A 2 23.71 -37.42 18.53
CA GLY A 2 23.66 -36.26 19.41
C GLY A 2 23.06 -36.66 20.77
N ARG A 3 23.86 -36.59 21.84
CA ARG A 3 23.40 -36.84 23.21
C ARG A 3 22.61 -35.61 23.66
N TRP A 4 21.29 -35.66 23.59
CA TRP A 4 20.43 -34.65 24.19
C TRP A 4 20.46 -34.85 25.72
N LYS A 5 20.97 -33.85 26.42
CA LYS A 5 21.04 -33.83 27.89
C LYS A 5 19.63 -33.57 28.40
N GLU A 6 19.09 -34.45 29.26
CA GLU A 6 17.79 -34.21 29.90
C GLU A 6 17.90 -33.04 30.88
N SER A 7 17.45 -31.87 30.44
CA SER A 7 17.33 -30.68 31.29
C SER A 7 16.07 -30.83 32.16
N ARG A 8 16.26 -31.01 33.47
CA ARG A 8 15.16 -30.88 34.44
C ARG A 8 14.85 -29.39 34.58
N VAL A 9 13.83 -28.93 33.85
CA VAL A 9 13.37 -27.54 33.97
C VAL A 9 12.59 -27.41 35.29
N PRO A 10 12.97 -26.48 36.18
CA PRO A 10 12.25 -26.26 37.42
C PRO A 10 10.83 -25.75 37.13
N LEU A 11 9.87 -26.17 37.96
CA LEU A 11 8.47 -25.75 37.86
C LEU A 11 8.31 -24.23 37.80
N LEU A 12 9.16 -23.49 38.52
CA LEU A 12 9.17 -22.04 38.56
C LEU A 12 9.47 -21.40 37.20
N GLU A 13 10.37 -22.00 36.43
CA GLU A 13 10.77 -21.47 35.12
C GLU A 13 9.64 -21.63 34.10
N ILE A 14 8.93 -22.77 34.14
CA ILE A 14 7.73 -22.98 33.33
C ILE A 14 6.60 -22.03 33.78
N LEU A 15 6.42 -21.84 35.09
CA LEU A 15 5.40 -20.95 35.65
C LEU A 15 5.62 -19.49 35.22
N PHE A 16 6.86 -19.00 35.29
CA PHE A 16 7.20 -17.65 34.88
C PHE A 16 7.01 -17.45 33.37
N CYS A 17 7.41 -18.43 32.55
CA CYS A 17 7.15 -18.41 31.11
C CYS A 17 5.65 -18.30 30.80
N LEU A 18 4.81 -19.10 31.45
CA LEU A 18 3.35 -19.05 31.26
C LEU A 18 2.74 -17.72 31.67
N LEU A 19 3.24 -17.10 32.74
CA LEU A 19 2.81 -15.78 33.18
C LEU A 19 3.13 -14.69 32.14
N VAL A 20 4.35 -14.70 31.60
CA VAL A 20 4.75 -13.75 30.56
C VAL A 20 3.99 -14.00 29.26
N PHE A 21 3.82 -15.25 28.83
CA PHE A 21 3.03 -15.57 27.64
C PHE A 21 1.56 -15.19 27.78
N GLY A 22 0.97 -15.34 28.97
CA GLY A 22 -0.40 -14.90 29.25
C GLY A 22 -0.56 -13.38 29.14
N LEU A 23 0.41 -12.62 29.68
CA LEU A 23 0.43 -11.16 29.57
C LEU A 23 0.59 -10.71 28.11
N LEU A 24 1.51 -11.32 27.38
CA LEU A 24 1.75 -11.01 25.96
C LEU A 24 0.52 -11.33 25.11
N ALA A 25 -0.14 -12.46 25.35
CA ALA A 25 -1.35 -12.84 24.62
C ALA A 25 -2.51 -11.84 24.81
N ALA A 26 -2.63 -11.23 25.99
CA ALA A 26 -3.64 -10.20 26.25
C ALA A 26 -3.38 -8.89 25.49
N VAL A 27 -2.11 -8.53 25.25
CA VAL A 27 -1.72 -7.28 24.58
C VAL A 27 -1.59 -7.46 23.06
N ALA A 28 -1.41 -8.70 22.58
CA ALA A 28 -1.10 -9.00 21.19
C ALA A 28 -2.28 -8.88 20.21
N ILE A 29 -3.32 -8.08 20.51
CA ILE A 29 -4.40 -7.82 19.54
C ILE A 29 -4.00 -6.63 18.66
N PRO A 30 -3.53 -6.84 17.42
CA PRO A 30 -3.40 -5.75 16.46
C PRO A 30 -4.79 -5.24 16.13
N LYS A 31 -5.04 -3.99 16.48
CA LYS A 31 -6.25 -3.25 16.08
C LYS A 31 -6.17 -2.95 14.58
N LEU A 32 -6.56 -3.92 13.76
CA LEU A 32 -6.86 -3.76 12.33
C LEU A 32 -8.25 -3.14 12.18
N VAL A 33 -8.45 -1.95 12.74
CA VAL A 33 -9.63 -1.12 12.45
C VAL A 33 -9.20 -0.08 11.44
N TYR A 34 -9.29 -0.44 10.16
CA TYR A 34 -9.39 0.54 9.09
C TYR A 34 -10.83 0.45 8.58
N SER A 35 -11.68 1.32 9.11
CA SER A 35 -13.09 1.48 8.74
C SER A 35 -13.26 2.65 7.77
N ASP A 36 -12.51 2.61 6.67
CA ASP A 36 -12.83 3.37 5.45
C ASP A 36 -13.17 2.34 4.38
N ASP A 37 -14.04 2.66 3.40
CA ASP A 37 -14.33 1.76 2.28
C ASP A 37 -13.01 1.16 1.75
N PRO A 38 -12.84 -0.19 1.74
CA PRO A 38 -11.64 -0.78 1.13
C PRO A 38 -11.48 -0.29 -0.31
N LYS A 39 -12.58 -0.04 -1.01
CA LYS A 39 -12.59 0.52 -2.37
C LYS A 39 -12.07 1.96 -2.42
N ALA A 40 -12.41 2.81 -1.45
CA ALA A 40 -11.93 4.17 -1.37
C ALA A 40 -10.45 4.22 -1.00
N ALA A 41 -9.99 3.33 -0.12
CA ALA A 41 -8.57 3.18 0.20
C ALA A 41 -7.77 2.74 -1.03
N GLU A 42 -8.24 1.73 -1.76
CA GLU A 42 -7.63 1.28 -3.01
C GLU A 42 -7.62 2.37 -4.09
N CYS A 43 -8.72 3.12 -4.25
CA CYS A 43 -8.78 4.24 -5.18
C CYS A 43 -7.75 5.33 -4.83
N ARG A 44 -7.65 5.71 -3.55
CA ARG A 44 -6.65 6.68 -3.08
C ARG A 44 -5.22 6.18 -3.34
N ALA A 45 -4.95 4.91 -3.07
CA ALA A 45 -3.65 4.31 -3.32
C ALA A 45 -3.28 4.32 -4.81
N ASN A 46 -4.23 4.03 -5.70
CA ASN A 46 -4.02 4.07 -7.14
C ASN A 46 -3.73 5.50 -7.65
N VAL A 47 -4.47 6.51 -7.18
CA VAL A 47 -4.22 7.92 -7.52
C VAL A 47 -2.82 8.34 -7.09
N GLU A 48 -2.42 7.99 -5.86
CA GLU A 48 -1.09 8.28 -5.34
C GLU A 48 0.01 7.59 -6.15
N LEU A 49 -0.18 6.32 -6.52
CA LEU A 49 0.75 5.59 -7.38
C LEU A 49 0.94 6.27 -8.74
N LEU A 50 -0.15 6.71 -9.37
CA LEU A 50 -0.10 7.42 -10.66
C LEU A 50 0.62 8.77 -10.52
N ASN A 51 0.32 9.54 -9.47
CA ASN A 51 0.98 10.81 -9.19
C ASN A 51 2.47 10.65 -8.90
N GLN A 52 2.87 9.61 -8.17
CA GLN A 52 4.28 9.30 -7.94
C GLN A 52 5.03 8.97 -9.23
N LYS A 53 4.39 8.30 -10.18
CA LYS A 53 4.97 7.99 -11.49
C LYS A 53 5.12 9.24 -12.34
N ILE A 54 4.10 10.09 -12.40
CA ILE A 54 4.19 11.39 -13.06
C ILE A 54 5.33 12.21 -12.44
N GLY A 55 5.42 12.25 -11.10
CA GLY A 55 6.49 12.94 -10.39
C GLY A 55 7.88 12.37 -10.67
N ARG A 56 8.01 11.04 -10.80
CA ARG A 56 9.26 10.39 -11.20
C ARG A 56 9.65 10.74 -12.63
N TYR A 57 8.69 10.69 -13.56
CA TYR A 57 8.90 11.06 -14.96
C TYR A 57 9.33 12.52 -15.07
N ALA A 58 8.63 13.44 -14.40
CA ALA A 58 9.00 14.85 -14.37
C ALA A 58 10.43 15.05 -13.86
N ARG A 59 10.86 14.32 -12.83
CA ARG A 59 12.26 14.38 -12.35
C ARG A 59 13.27 13.87 -13.38
N ALA A 60 12.93 12.86 -14.17
CA ALA A 60 13.79 12.35 -15.23
C ALA A 60 13.82 13.27 -16.48
N HIS A 61 12.75 14.03 -16.71
CA HIS A 61 12.55 14.85 -17.91
C HIS A 61 12.55 16.36 -17.63
N ASN A 62 13.47 16.85 -16.78
CA ASN A 62 13.66 18.29 -16.50
C ASN A 62 12.40 19.04 -16.01
N GLY A 63 11.54 18.37 -15.25
CA GLY A 63 10.30 18.91 -14.72
C GLY A 63 9.10 18.80 -15.66
N TRP A 64 9.24 18.15 -16.82
CA TRP A 64 8.13 17.98 -17.76
C TRP A 64 7.10 16.97 -17.23
N THR A 65 5.87 17.44 -17.04
CA THR A 65 4.69 16.59 -16.86
C THR A 65 3.96 16.43 -18.19
N PRO A 66 3.17 15.36 -18.37
CA PRO A 66 2.32 15.23 -19.54
C PRO A 66 1.48 16.48 -19.78
N ALA A 67 1.36 16.92 -21.03
CA ALA A 67 0.60 18.10 -21.44
C ALA A 67 -0.90 17.81 -21.59
N ASP A 68 -1.27 16.56 -21.83
CA ASP A 68 -2.65 16.13 -21.99
C ASP A 68 -2.86 14.67 -21.55
N GLU A 69 -4.11 14.21 -21.60
CA GLU A 69 -4.48 12.87 -21.19
C GLU A 69 -3.92 11.78 -22.14
N ALA A 70 -3.66 12.08 -23.41
CA ALA A 70 -3.09 11.13 -24.35
C ALA A 70 -1.62 10.85 -24.02
N GLU A 71 -0.84 11.89 -23.74
CA GLU A 71 0.56 11.77 -23.30
C GLU A 71 0.65 11.08 -21.93
N PHE A 72 -0.28 11.37 -21.02
CA PHE A 72 -0.36 10.64 -19.75
C PHE A 72 -0.62 9.15 -19.97
N ARG A 73 -1.55 8.78 -20.86
CA ARG A 73 -1.82 7.36 -21.18
C ARG A 73 -0.62 6.67 -21.83
N GLN A 74 0.13 7.37 -22.68
CA GLN A 74 1.36 6.86 -23.27
C GLN A 74 2.44 6.61 -22.20
N LEU A 75 2.67 7.58 -21.30
CA LEU A 75 3.59 7.44 -20.18
C LEU A 75 3.28 6.20 -19.33
N ILE A 76 2.00 5.96 -19.04
CA ILE A 76 1.58 4.79 -18.28
C ILE A 76 1.72 3.49 -19.08
N ALA A 77 1.43 3.50 -20.38
CA ALA A 77 1.60 2.35 -21.26
C ALA A 77 3.08 1.93 -21.38
N ASP A 78 3.98 2.91 -21.42
CA ASP A 78 5.43 2.71 -21.52
C ASP A 78 6.08 2.33 -20.16
N ASP A 79 5.36 2.49 -19.05
CA ASP A 79 5.88 2.16 -17.72
C ASP A 79 5.83 0.65 -17.45
N PRO A 80 6.98 -0.02 -17.27
CA PRO A 80 7.05 -1.47 -17.08
C PRO A 80 6.44 -1.93 -15.74
N GLY A 81 6.35 -1.04 -14.76
CA GLY A 81 5.73 -1.29 -13.45
C GLY A 81 4.20 -1.24 -13.47
N LEU A 82 3.58 -0.78 -14.56
CA LEU A 82 2.13 -0.75 -14.74
C LEU A 82 1.63 -1.72 -15.82
N ARG A 83 2.41 -2.75 -16.21
CA ARG A 83 1.98 -3.82 -17.14
C ARG A 83 1.08 -3.33 -18.31
N GLY A 84 1.39 -2.16 -18.86
CA GLY A 84 0.70 -1.54 -20.00
C GLY A 84 -0.76 -1.12 -19.79
N ALA A 85 -1.31 -1.12 -18.57
CA ALA A 85 -2.71 -0.75 -18.34
C ALA A 85 -2.89 0.17 -17.14
N LEU A 86 -3.68 1.23 -17.32
CA LEU A 86 -4.15 2.06 -16.21
C LEU A 86 -4.90 1.18 -15.19
N PRO A 87 -4.62 1.32 -13.89
CA PRO A 87 -5.46 0.69 -12.87
C PRO A 87 -6.89 1.20 -13.02
N LYS A 88 -7.87 0.36 -12.73
CA LYS A 88 -9.28 0.75 -12.70
C LYS A 88 -9.65 1.19 -11.29
N CYS A 89 -10.44 2.25 -11.16
CA CYS A 89 -11.07 2.58 -9.90
C CYS A 89 -12.01 1.46 -9.47
N PRO A 90 -12.02 1.01 -8.20
CA PRO A 90 -12.96 0.00 -7.71
C PRO A 90 -14.45 0.41 -7.78
N TYR A 91 -14.73 1.69 -7.96
CA TYR A 91 -16.08 2.22 -8.21
C TYR A 91 -16.42 2.34 -9.71
N GLY A 92 -15.50 1.99 -10.60
CA GLY A 92 -15.70 2.01 -12.06
C GLY A 92 -15.45 3.36 -12.73
N GLU A 93 -15.11 4.40 -11.97
CA GLU A 93 -14.79 5.73 -12.53
C GLU A 93 -13.41 5.75 -13.20
N PRO A 94 -13.26 6.35 -14.40
CA PRO A 94 -11.95 6.49 -15.04
C PRO A 94 -11.10 7.55 -14.33
N TYR A 95 -9.81 7.29 -14.17
CA TYR A 95 -8.88 8.31 -13.67
C TYR A 95 -8.67 9.41 -14.72
N VAL A 96 -8.88 10.67 -14.32
CA VAL A 96 -8.71 11.84 -15.17
C VAL A 96 -7.42 12.57 -14.81
N PHE A 97 -6.62 12.88 -15.82
CA PHE A 97 -5.40 13.68 -15.67
C PHE A 97 -5.72 15.17 -15.80
N ASP A 98 -5.35 15.97 -14.80
CA ASP A 98 -5.40 17.41 -14.85
C ASP A 98 -4.06 17.97 -15.35
N ALA A 99 -4.06 18.41 -16.61
CA ALA A 99 -2.90 19.01 -17.25
C ALA A 99 -2.46 20.34 -16.62
N ALA A 100 -3.38 21.12 -16.04
CA ALA A 100 -3.03 22.38 -15.39
C ALA A 100 -2.32 22.13 -14.04
N GLY A 101 -2.73 21.08 -13.33
CA GLY A 101 -2.14 20.67 -12.06
C GLY A 101 -0.99 19.67 -12.18
N GLY A 102 -0.74 19.11 -13.37
CA GLY A 102 0.25 18.07 -13.65
C GLY A 102 0.03 16.79 -12.84
N ARG A 103 -1.23 16.45 -12.53
CA ARG A 103 -1.58 15.38 -11.58
C ARG A 103 -2.91 14.71 -11.92
N VAL A 104 -3.09 13.49 -11.44
CA VAL A 104 -4.38 12.79 -11.50
C VAL A 104 -5.33 13.36 -10.45
N VAL A 105 -6.55 13.67 -10.86
CA VAL A 105 -7.59 14.21 -9.98
C VAL A 105 -8.05 13.11 -9.01
N PRO A 106 -8.00 13.34 -7.69
CA PRO A 106 -8.48 12.36 -6.73
C PRO A 106 -10.00 12.25 -6.81
N HIS A 107 -10.50 11.02 -6.91
CA HIS A 107 -11.93 10.77 -6.81
C HIS A 107 -12.38 10.92 -5.35
N ARG A 108 -13.51 11.62 -5.16
CA ARG A 108 -14.18 11.68 -3.86
C ARG A 108 -15.39 10.76 -3.91
N HIS A 109 -15.20 9.54 -3.42
CA HIS A 109 -16.30 8.63 -3.17
C HIS A 109 -16.84 8.94 -1.79
N GLN A 110 -17.97 9.64 -1.73
CA GLN A 110 -18.76 9.78 -0.50
C GLN A 110 -19.57 8.49 -0.35
N HIS A 111 -19.53 7.91 0.84
CA HIS A 111 -20.39 6.81 1.24
C HIS A 111 -21.83 7.30 1.44
#